data_AF-A0A0E3QBX9-F1
#
_entry.id   AF-A0A0E3QBX9-F1
#
_cell.length_a   1.000
_cell.length_b   1.000
_cell.length_c   1.000
_cell.angle_alpha   90.00
_cell.angle_beta   90.00
_cell.angle_gamma   90.00
#
_symmetry.space_group_name_H-M   'P 1'
#
loop_
_entity.id
_entity.type
_entity.pdbx_description
1 polymer ?
#
loop_
_entity_poly.entity_id
_entity_poly.type
_entity_poly.pdbx_seq_one_letter_code
_entity_poly.pdbx_strand_id
1 'polypeptide(L)'
;MELEALKQLLASLDINLDEIKDERYAKAFRILFAIIETQNEEIEFFKTEVQKLRDEINLLKGEKAKPKIRGSKRMKTFLLKKREKI
;
A
#
# COMPACT_ATOMS: atom_id res chain seq x y z
N MET A 1 -2.51 -14.79 6.65
CA MET A 1 -2.69 -16.15 6.10
C MET A 1 -2.66 -17.10 7.27
N GLU A 2 -3.56 -18.07 7.35
CA GLU A 2 -3.50 -19.07 8.42
C GLU A 2 -2.30 -19.99 8.19
N LEU A 3 -1.44 -20.18 9.20
CA LEU A 3 -0.31 -21.12 9.21
C LEU A 3 -0.71 -22.50 8.63
N GLU A 4 -1.95 -22.89 8.88
CA GLU A 4 -2.54 -24.14 8.43
C GLU A 4 -2.66 -24.22 6.90
N ALA A 5 -2.99 -23.12 6.22
CA ALA A 5 -3.05 -23.07 4.76
C ALA A 5 -1.66 -23.22 4.13
N LEU A 6 -0.63 -22.63 4.74
CA LEU A 6 0.76 -22.79 4.33
C LEU A 6 1.25 -24.23 4.53
N LYS A 7 0.92 -24.86 5.66
CA LYS A 7 1.21 -26.27 5.91
C LYS A 7 0.52 -27.19 4.88
N GLN A 8 -0.74 -26.93 4.55
CA GLN A 8 -1.45 -27.69 3.52
C GLN A 8 -0.82 -27.54 2.13
N LEU A 9 -0.32 -26.34 1.81
CA LEU A 9 0.35 -26.05 0.54
C LEU A 9 1.74 -26.69 0.47
N LEU A 10 2.43 -26.84 1.59
CA LEU A 10 3.68 -27.61 1.66
C LEU A 10 3.43 -29.11 1.58
N ALA A 11 2.37 -29.60 2.23
CA ALA A 11 1.96 -31.00 2.14
C ALA A 11 1.58 -31.39 0.70
N SER A 12 0.97 -30.48 -0.08
CA SER A 12 0.69 -30.73 -1.50
C SER A 12 1.94 -30.77 -2.39
N LEU A 13 3.07 -30.24 -1.89
CA LEU A 13 4.39 -30.33 -2.52
C LEU A 13 5.22 -31.51 -1.99
N ASP A 14 4.64 -32.38 -1.15
CA ASP A 14 5.32 -33.49 -0.48
C ASP A 14 6.46 -33.02 0.44
N ILE A 15 6.32 -31.81 1.00
CA ILE A 15 7.29 -31.21 1.93
C ILE A 15 6.70 -31.25 3.34
N ASN A 16 7.16 -32.20 4.15
CA ASN A 16 6.87 -32.25 5.57
C ASN A 16 8.05 -31.72 6.40
N LEU A 17 7.85 -30.60 7.11
CA LEU A 17 8.87 -29.96 7.93
C LEU A 17 9.33 -30.84 9.11
N ASP A 18 8.46 -31.71 9.59
CA ASP A 18 8.76 -32.61 10.70
C ASP A 18 9.51 -33.88 10.24
N GLU A 19 9.55 -34.14 8.94
CA GLU A 19 10.31 -35.25 8.34
C GLU A 19 11.70 -34.84 7.85
N ILE A 20 12.05 -33.56 7.96
CA ILE A 20 13.40 -33.07 7.63
C ILE A 20 14.41 -33.68 8.61
N LYS A 21 15.23 -34.61 8.10
CA LYS A 21 16.23 -35.35 8.89
C LYS A 21 17.31 -34.47 9.51
N ASP A 22 17.74 -33.41 8.82
CA ASP A 22 18.72 -32.47 9.35
C ASP A 22 18.01 -31.36 10.13
N GLU A 23 18.14 -31.42 11.45
CA GLU A 23 17.52 -30.50 12.40
C GLU A 23 17.90 -29.03 12.15
N ARG A 24 19.08 -28.75 11.58
CA ARG A 24 19.48 -27.38 11.25
C ARG A 24 18.60 -26.80 10.15
N TYR A 25 18.31 -27.59 9.12
CA TYR A 25 17.40 -27.17 8.05
C TYR A 25 15.97 -27.06 8.57
N ALA A 26 15.50 -28.04 9.37
CA ALA A 26 14.17 -27.98 9.97
C ALA A 26 13.95 -26.70 10.79
N LYS A 27 14.94 -26.34 11.61
CA LYS A 27 14.93 -25.11 12.41
C LYS A 27 14.98 -23.85 11.55
N ALA A 28 15.81 -23.83 10.50
CA ALA A 28 15.90 -22.70 9.57
C ALA A 28 14.55 -22.45 8.89
N PHE A 29 13.88 -23.48 8.39
CA PHE A 29 12.55 -23.35 7.78
C PHE A 29 11.50 -22.85 8.78
N ARG A 30 11.46 -23.39 10.00
CA ARG A 30 10.54 -22.90 11.05
C ARG A 30 10.74 -21.41 11.35
N ILE A 31 11.99 -20.95 11.42
CA ILE A 31 12.29 -19.52 11.61
C ILE A 31 11.83 -18.70 10.41
N LEU A 32 12.10 -19.16 9.18
CA LEU A 32 11.64 -18.48 7.97
C LEU A 32 10.12 -18.36 7.92
N PHE A 33 9.37 -19.39 8.30
CA PHE A 33 7.92 -19.31 8.39
C PHE A 33 7.46 -18.27 9.39
N ALA A 34 8.02 -18.26 10.59
CA ALA A 34 7.68 -17.26 11.60
C ALA A 34 7.93 -15.82 11.09
N ILE A 35 9.05 -15.60 10.39
CA ILE A 35 9.37 -14.30 9.77
C ILE A 35 8.34 -13.92 8.71
N ILE A 36 7.98 -14.86 7.81
CA ILE A 36 7.00 -14.62 6.75
C ILE A 36 5.62 -14.30 7.35
N GLU A 37 5.23 -14.97 8.43
CA GLU A 37 3.98 -14.68 9.13
C GLU A 37 3.97 -13.27 9.71
N THR A 38 4.99 -12.90 10.48
CA THR A 38 5.12 -11.55 11.04
C THR A 38 5.13 -10.48 9.94
N GLN A 39 5.85 -10.71 8.85
CA GLN A 39 5.88 -9.78 7.71
C GLN A 39 4.52 -9.63 7.04
N ASN A 40 3.75 -10.71 6.90
CA ASN A 40 2.40 -10.64 6.33
C ASN A 40 1.44 -9.85 7.23
N GLU A 41 1.53 -10.03 8.55
CA GLU A 41 0.74 -9.24 9.50
C GLU A 41 1.05 -7.75 9.39
N GLU A 42 2.34 -7.39 9.33
CA GLU A 42 2.78 -6.02 9.13
C GLU A 42 2.27 -5.44 7.79
N ILE A 43 2.34 -6.23 6.71
CA ILE A 43 1.85 -5.81 5.39
C ILE A 43 0.35 -5.51 5.43
N GLU A 44 -0.46 -6.38 6.04
CA GLU A 44 -1.91 -6.17 6.15
C GLU A 44 -2.25 -4.96 7.03
N PHE A 45 -1.49 -4.76 8.12
CA PHE A 45 -1.60 -3.56 8.93
C PHE A 45 -1.32 -2.29 8.11
N PHE A 46 -0.19 -2.24 7.38
CA PHE A 46 0.17 -1.07 6.57
C PHE A 46 -0.80 -0.83 5.42
N LYS A 47 -1.32 -1.87 4.76
CA LYS A 47 -2.37 -1.73 3.74
C LYS A 47 -3.60 -1.05 4.32
N THR A 48 -4.00 -1.44 5.52
CA THR A 48 -5.15 -0.86 6.22
C THR A 48 -4.91 0.61 6.55
N GLU A 49 -3.75 0.96 7.09
CA GLU A 49 -3.39 2.35 7.41
C GLU A 49 -3.32 3.23 6.15
N VAL A 50 -2.72 2.72 5.07
CA VAL A 50 -2.68 3.42 3.78
C VAL A 50 -4.10 3.67 3.26
N GLN A 51 -5.01 2.71 3.40
CA GLN A 51 -6.39 2.88 2.96
C GLN A 51 -7.11 3.95 3.78
N LYS A 52 -6.97 3.94 5.12
CA LYS A 52 -7.53 4.99 6.00
C LYS A 52 -7.03 6.38 5.61
N LEU A 53 -5.72 6.54 5.38
CA LEU A 53 -5.14 7.82 4.98
C LEU A 53 -5.65 8.29 3.62
N ARG A 54 -5.86 7.37 2.67
CA ARG A 54 -6.48 7.72 1.36
C ARG A 54 -7.90 8.21 1.54
N ASP A 55 -8.68 7.54 2.38
CA ASP A 55 -10.05 7.91 2.67
C ASP A 55 -10.13 9.27 3.37
N GLU A 56 -9.24 9.53 4.32
CA GLU A 56 -9.09 10.85 4.96
C GLU A 56 -8.71 11.95 3.96
N ILE A 57 -7.74 11.68 3.08
CA ILE A 57 -7.37 12.63 2.01
C ILE A 57 -8.57 12.91 1.09
N ASN A 58 -9.36 11.91 0.75
CA ASN A 58 -10.53 12.06 -0.10
C ASN A 58 -11.64 12.86 0.61
N LEU A 59 -11.86 12.62 1.89
CA LEU A 59 -12.77 13.40 2.73
C LEU A 59 -12.33 14.87 2.76
N LEU A 60 -11.08 15.14 3.09
CA LEU A 60 -10.53 16.51 3.16
C LEU A 60 -10.55 17.23 1.81
N LYS A 61 -10.37 16.50 0.70
CA LYS A 61 -10.53 17.05 -0.66
C LYS A 61 -11.98 17.35 -1.01
N GLY A 62 -12.93 16.54 -0.53
CA GLY A 62 -14.37 16.78 -0.66
C GLY A 62 -14.85 17.95 0.20
N GLU A 63 -14.30 18.09 1.41
CA GLU A 63 -14.60 19.18 2.35
C GLU A 63 -13.96 20.50 1.97
N LYS A 64 -12.78 20.48 1.33
CA LYS A 64 -12.24 21.67 0.67
C LYS A 64 -13.16 22.06 -0.48
N ALA A 65 -14.09 22.96 -0.17
CA ALA A 65 -14.85 23.69 -1.17
C ALA A 65 -13.90 24.17 -2.27
N LYS A 66 -14.29 23.98 -3.55
CA LYS A 66 -13.51 24.43 -4.71
C LYS A 66 -12.88 25.79 -4.37
N PRO A 67 -11.56 25.95 -4.47
CA PRO A 67 -10.92 27.21 -4.13
C PRO A 67 -11.69 28.28 -4.88
N LYS A 68 -12.24 29.24 -4.12
CA LYS A 68 -13.13 30.29 -4.61
C LYS A 68 -12.27 31.30 -5.36
N ILE A 69 -11.62 30.83 -6.43
CA ILE A 69 -10.88 31.65 -7.37
C ILE A 69 -11.96 32.39 -8.14
N ARG A 70 -12.33 33.57 -7.63
CA ARG A 70 -13.00 34.58 -8.46
C ARG A 70 -12.07 34.78 -9.64
N GLY A 71 -12.53 34.41 -10.85
CA GLY A 71 -11.80 34.69 -12.08
C GLY A 71 -11.35 36.14 -12.05
N SER A 72 -10.05 36.37 -11.88
CA SER A 72 -9.48 37.69 -11.90
C SER A 72 -9.71 38.25 -13.30
N LYS A 73 -10.62 39.22 -13.42
CA LYS A 73 -10.84 40.01 -14.65
C LYS A 73 -9.56 40.74 -15.12
N ARG A 74 -8.43 40.64 -14.40
CA ARG A 74 -7.16 41.30 -14.76
C ARG A 74 -6.32 40.54 -15.81
N MET A 75 -6.68 39.31 -16.20
CA MET A 75 -5.92 38.60 -17.23
C MET A 75 -6.24 39.06 -18.67
N LYS A 76 -7.46 39.55 -18.93
CA LYS A 76 -7.84 40.00 -20.29
C LYS A 76 -7.10 41.26 -20.73
N THR A 77 -6.74 42.16 -19.80
CA THR A 77 -6.00 43.40 -20.11
C THR A 77 -4.53 43.15 -20.43
N PHE A 78 -3.91 42.09 -19.90
CA PHE A 78 -2.50 41.80 -20.15
C PHE A 78 -2.27 41.16 -21.54
N LEU A 79 -3.23 40.35 -22.01
CA LEU A 79 -3.16 39.70 -23.33
C LEU A 79 -3.49 40.65 -24.49
N LEU A 80 -4.35 41.64 -24.28
CA LEU A 80 -4.71 42.62 -25.32
C LEU A 80 -3.54 43.60 -25.59
N LYS A 81 -2.86 44.08 -24.54
CA LYS A 81 -1.70 44.99 -24.66
C LYS A 81 -0.47 44.35 -25.33
N LYS A 82 -0.36 43.02 -25.31
CA LYS A 82 0.75 42.29 -25.94
C LYS A 82 0.50 42.04 -27.45
N ARG A 83 -0.75 42.14 -27.91
CA ARG A 83 -1.11 42.05 -29.34
C ARG A 83 -1.01 43.38 -30.10
N GLU A 84 -1.06 44.52 -29.41
CA GLU A 84 -0.91 45.86 -30.02
C GLU A 84 0.55 46.33 -30.16
N LYS A 85 1.53 45.50 -29.79
CA LYS A 85 2.97 45.82 -29.83
C LYS A 85 3.80 44.88 -30.74
N ILE A 86 3.16 44.25 -31.73
CA ILE A 86 3.83 43.51 -32.81
C ILE A 86 3.42 44.15 -34.14
#